data_AF-X1CIJ6-F1
#
_entry.id   AF-X1CIJ6-F1
#
_cell.length_a   1.000
_cell.length_b   1.000
_cell.length_c   1.000
_cell.angle_alpha   90.00
_cell.angle_beta   90.00
_cell.angle_gamma   90.00
#
_symmetry.space_group_name_H-M   'P 1'
#
loop_
_entity.id
_entity.type
_entity.pdbx_description
1 polymer ?
#
loop_
_entity_poly.entity_id
_entity_poly.type
_entity_poly.pdbx_seq_one_letter_code
_entity_poly.pdbx_strand_id
1 'polypeptide(L)'
;MAGRDPRDAPILMQRICGVCPQAHATAAAKALDEAFGIADMIPHNRRLLRNIMLGANFLQSHILHFYHLAVLDYVDVTALKDYSGSDSDLVAVRSFLHRGVLEPFVPRYTGDY
;
A
#
# COMPACT_ATOMS: atom_id res chain seq x y z
N MET A 1 -16.16 -5.03 18.40
CA MET A 1 -16.09 -6.50 18.46
C MET A 1 -17.01 -7.13 19.51
N ALA A 2 -17.60 -6.37 20.44
CA ALA A 2 -18.51 -6.93 21.44
C ALA A 2 -19.65 -7.76 20.81
N GLY A 3 -19.98 -8.90 21.43
CA GLY A 3 -21.06 -9.78 21.01
C GLY A 3 -20.80 -10.60 19.74
N ARG A 4 -19.59 -10.57 19.17
CA ARG A 4 -19.21 -11.38 18.00
C ARG A 4 -18.38 -12.60 18.42
N ASP A 5 -18.40 -13.64 17.59
CA ASP A 5 -17.49 -14.76 17.77
C ASP A 5 -16.04 -14.27 17.62
N PRO A 6 -15.15 -14.53 18.60
CA PRO A 6 -13.75 -14.10 18.50
C PRO A 6 -13.05 -14.58 17.23
N ARG A 7 -13.44 -15.74 16.68
CA ARG A 7 -12.82 -16.33 15.48
C ARG A 7 -13.07 -15.51 14.22
N ASP A 8 -14.06 -14.63 14.22
CA ASP A 8 -14.30 -13.68 13.11
C ASP A 8 -13.28 -12.53 13.09
N ALA A 9 -12.53 -12.32 14.18
CA ALA A 9 -11.64 -11.17 14.33
C ALA A 9 -10.62 -11.02 13.18
N PRO A 10 -9.89 -12.05 12.73
CA PRO A 10 -8.90 -11.88 11.66
C PRO A 10 -9.50 -11.43 10.33
N ILE A 11 -10.78 -11.75 10.08
CA ILE A 11 -11.50 -11.31 8.88
C ILE A 11 -11.99 -9.87 9.09
N LEU A 12 -12.67 -9.58 10.20
CA LEU A 12 -13.24 -8.26 10.44
C LEU A 12 -12.16 -7.16 10.58
N MET A 13 -11.05 -7.46 11.26
CA MET A 13 -9.99 -6.49 11.51
C MET A 13 -9.27 -6.04 10.23
N GLN A 14 -9.25 -6.85 9.16
CA GLN A 14 -8.71 -6.42 7.86
C GLN A 14 -9.40 -5.16 7.30
N ARG A 15 -10.62 -4.86 7.74
CA ARG A 15 -11.41 -3.73 7.24
C ARG A 15 -11.13 -2.43 8.02
N ILE A 16 -10.23 -2.46 9.01
CA ILE A 16 -9.76 -1.23 9.67
C ILE A 16 -9.01 -0.34 8.67
N CYS A 17 -8.20 -0.95 7.80
CA CYS A 17 -7.45 -0.23 6.78
C CYS A 17 -7.31 -1.09 5.52
N GLY A 18 -7.68 -0.51 4.37
CA GLY A 18 -7.57 -1.18 3.06
C GLY A 18 -6.14 -1.23 2.50
N VAL A 19 -5.21 -0.43 3.02
CA VAL A 19 -3.81 -0.39 2.56
C VAL A 19 -2.94 -1.41 3.31
N CYS A 20 -3.12 -1.53 4.63
CA CYS A 20 -2.40 -2.48 5.48
C CYS A 20 -3.29 -3.58 6.12
N PRO A 21 -4.18 -4.25 5.36
CA PRO A 21 -5.16 -5.17 5.92
C PRO A 21 -4.51 -6.39 6.61
N GLN A 22 -3.36 -6.87 6.11
CA GLN A 22 -2.70 -8.04 6.70
C GLN A 22 -2.03 -7.77 8.05
N ALA A 23 -1.61 -6.53 8.31
CA ALA A 23 -1.09 -6.15 9.62
C ALA A 23 -2.19 -6.34 10.69
N HIS A 24 -3.40 -5.86 10.41
CA HIS A 24 -4.55 -6.03 11.30
C HIS A 24 -5.00 -7.49 11.43
N ALA A 25 -5.03 -8.25 10.33
CA ALA A 25 -5.36 -9.68 10.36
C ALA A 25 -4.36 -10.47 11.21
N THR A 26 -3.07 -10.20 11.03
CA THR A 26 -1.97 -10.87 11.75
C THR A 26 -2.01 -10.55 13.24
N ALA A 27 -2.22 -9.27 13.58
CA ALA A 27 -2.37 -8.85 14.97
C ALA A 27 -3.55 -9.56 15.64
N ALA A 28 -4.72 -9.61 14.97
CA ALA A 28 -5.90 -10.30 15.48
C ALA A 28 -5.66 -11.81 15.65
N ALA A 29 -5.03 -12.47 14.67
CA ALA A 29 -4.73 -13.90 14.76
C ALA A 29 -3.77 -14.21 15.93
N LYS A 30 -2.73 -13.40 16.12
CA LYS A 30 -1.80 -13.56 17.25
C LYS A 30 -2.49 -13.34 18.60
N ALA A 31 -3.36 -12.34 18.70
CA ALA A 31 -4.12 -12.09 19.93
C ALA A 31 -5.05 -13.27 20.27
N LEU A 32 -5.67 -13.92 19.28
CA LEU A 32 -6.45 -15.13 19.50
C LEU A 32 -5.58 -16.32 19.91
N ASP A 33 -4.42 -16.52 19.26
CA ASP A 33 -3.51 -17.60 19.62
C ASP A 33 -3.08 -17.52 21.10
N GLU A 34 -2.81 -16.30 21.57
CA GLU A 34 -2.50 -16.02 22.99
C GLU A 34 -3.73 -16.25 23.88
N ALA A 35 -4.88 -15.69 23.53
CA ALA A 35 -6.11 -15.79 24.33
C ALA A 35 -6.61 -17.25 24.49
N PHE A 36 -6.40 -18.10 23.49
CA PHE A 36 -6.75 -19.52 23.55
C PHE A 36 -5.62 -20.41 24.09
N GLY A 37 -4.45 -19.87 24.43
CA GLY A 37 -3.33 -20.64 24.95
C GLY A 37 -2.70 -21.60 23.93
N ILE A 38 -2.80 -21.30 22.63
CA ILE A 38 -2.31 -22.16 21.54
C ILE A 38 -1.12 -21.57 20.78
N ALA A 39 -0.54 -20.46 21.25
CA ALA A 39 0.57 -19.77 20.59
C ALA A 39 1.78 -20.69 20.30
N ASP A 40 2.09 -21.60 21.22
CA ASP A 40 3.20 -22.56 21.08
C ASP A 40 2.82 -23.81 20.26
N MET A 41 1.53 -23.98 19.95
CA MET A 41 1.00 -25.11 19.17
C MET A 41 0.89 -24.79 17.67
N ILE A 42 1.30 -23.58 17.25
CA ILE A 42 1.22 -23.17 15.85
C ILE A 42 2.30 -23.90 15.02
N PRO A 43 1.92 -24.75 14.04
CA PRO A 43 2.88 -25.48 13.23
C PRO A 43 3.79 -24.53 12.45
N HIS A 44 5.02 -24.97 12.19
CA HIS A 44 6.03 -24.21 11.46
C HIS A 44 5.50 -23.65 10.13
N ASN A 45 4.83 -24.50 9.33
CA ASN A 45 4.28 -24.09 8.03
C ASN A 45 3.22 -22.98 8.15
N ARG A 46 2.46 -22.94 9.26
CA ARG A 46 1.48 -21.87 9.51
C ARG A 46 2.18 -20.54 9.82
N ARG A 47 3.28 -20.58 10.59
CA ARG A 47 4.11 -19.39 10.87
C ARG A 47 4.73 -18.85 9.58
N LEU A 48 5.26 -19.73 8.73
CA LEU A 48 5.81 -19.35 7.42
C LEU A 48 4.75 -18.67 6.54
N LEU A 49 3.55 -19.26 6.43
CA LEU A 49 2.48 -18.67 5.62
C LEU A 49 2.08 -17.29 6.11
N ARG A 50 1.91 -17.10 7.43
CA ARG A 50 1.62 -15.78 8.03
C ARG A 50 2.73 -14.76 7.72
N ASN A 51 3.99 -15.16 7.82
CA ASN A 51 5.13 -14.30 7.51
C ASN A 51 5.17 -13.90 6.02
N ILE A 52 4.92 -14.86 5.11
CA ILE A 52 4.87 -14.60 3.66
C ILE A 52 3.73 -13.63 3.34
N MET A 53 2.54 -13.84 3.90
CA MET A 53 1.38 -12.96 3.67
C MET A 53 1.64 -11.54 4.18
N LEU A 54 2.19 -11.40 5.39
CA LEU A 54 2.53 -10.09 5.95
C LEU A 54 3.63 -9.41 5.14
N GLY A 55 4.69 -10.15 4.78
CA GLY A 55 5.79 -9.65 3.94
C GLY A 55 5.33 -9.21 2.56
N ALA A 56 4.42 -9.95 1.93
CA ALA A 56 3.84 -9.59 0.64
C ALA A 56 3.04 -8.28 0.72
N ASN A 57 2.19 -8.11 1.75
CA ASN A 57 1.47 -6.84 1.94
C ASN A 57 2.42 -5.69 2.30
N PHE A 58 3.48 -5.94 3.07
CA PHE A 58 4.50 -4.94 3.37
C PHE A 58 5.15 -4.41 2.09
N LEU A 59 5.64 -5.31 1.22
CA LEU A 59 6.26 -4.94 -0.05
C LEU A 59 5.29 -4.18 -0.97
N GLN A 60 4.08 -4.72 -1.15
CA GLN A 60 3.06 -4.09 -1.99
C GLN A 60 2.70 -2.68 -1.48
N SER A 61 2.49 -2.53 -0.16
CA SER A 61 2.16 -1.24 0.45
C SER A 61 3.28 -0.23 0.28
N HIS A 62 4.55 -0.63 0.41
CA HIS A 62 5.69 0.29 0.30
C HIS A 62 5.93 0.73 -1.14
N ILE A 63 5.81 -0.19 -2.11
CA ILE A 63 5.92 0.15 -3.53
C ILE A 63 4.80 1.11 -3.94
N LEU A 64 3.55 0.81 -3.52
CA LEU A 64 2.42 1.70 -3.78
C LEU A 64 2.64 3.07 -3.15
N HIS A 65 2.98 3.12 -1.86
CA HIS A 65 3.23 4.37 -1.16
C HIS A 65 4.29 5.21 -1.85
N PHE A 66 5.44 4.61 -2.18
CA PHE A 66 6.52 5.32 -2.82
C PHE A 66 6.08 5.91 -4.17
N TYR A 67 5.60 5.08 -5.10
CA TYR A 67 5.36 5.53 -6.48
C TYR A 67 4.04 6.28 -6.68
N HIS A 68 2.99 6.00 -5.91
CA HIS A 68 1.68 6.60 -6.14
C HIS A 68 1.36 7.73 -5.18
N LEU A 69 1.98 7.76 -3.99
CA LEU A 69 1.68 8.76 -2.97
C LEU A 69 2.83 9.74 -2.78
N ALA A 70 4.06 9.25 -2.58
CA ALA A 70 5.19 10.10 -2.20
C ALA A 70 6.00 10.65 -3.38
N VAL A 71 6.12 9.92 -4.50
CA VAL A 71 7.06 10.31 -5.57
C VAL A 71 6.78 11.70 -6.16
N LEU A 72 5.52 12.12 -6.18
CA LEU A 72 5.11 13.41 -6.75
C LEU A 72 5.59 14.60 -5.93
N ASP A 73 5.93 14.39 -4.65
CA ASP A 73 6.59 15.40 -3.82
C ASP A 73 8.02 15.68 -4.31
N TYR A 74 8.69 14.67 -4.90
CA TYR A 74 10.08 14.75 -5.35
C TYR A 74 10.23 14.95 -6.86
N VAL A 75 9.26 14.49 -7.65
CA VAL A 75 9.34 14.48 -9.12
C VAL A 75 8.29 15.41 -9.71
N ASP A 76 8.74 16.35 -10.55
CA ASP A 76 7.85 17.20 -11.34
C ASP A 76 7.59 16.62 -12.72
N VAL A 77 6.43 15.98 -12.87
CA VAL A 77 5.97 15.45 -14.14
C VAL A 77 5.71 16.54 -15.17
N THR A 78 5.39 17.78 -14.75
CA THR A 78 5.07 18.87 -15.68
C THR A 78 6.30 19.42 -16.40
N ALA A 79 7.50 19.19 -15.85
CA ALA A 79 8.76 19.54 -16.48
C ALA A 79 8.98 18.87 -17.85
N LEU A 80 8.24 17.79 -18.15
CA LEU A 80 8.31 17.08 -19.43
C LEU A 80 7.49 17.73 -20.55
N LYS A 81 6.75 18.82 -20.29
CA LYS A 81 5.90 19.48 -21.29
C LYS A 81 6.66 19.91 -22.55
N ASP A 82 7.90 20.35 -22.35
CA ASP A 82 8.80 20.83 -23.42
C ASP A 82 9.90 19.81 -23.76
N TYR A 83 9.73 18.54 -23.35
CA TYR A 83 10.70 17.49 -23.65
C TYR A 83 10.86 17.27 -25.16
N SER A 84 12.09 17.39 -25.66
CA SER A 84 12.44 17.29 -27.09
C SER A 84 13.32 16.09 -27.44
N GLY A 85 13.59 15.20 -26.47
CA GLY A 85 14.37 13.99 -26.70
C GLY A 85 13.59 12.88 -27.42
N SER A 86 14.24 11.73 -27.60
CA SER A 86 13.70 10.60 -28.37
C SER A 86 13.23 9.42 -27.50
N ASP A 87 13.30 9.51 -26.18
CA ASP A 87 12.82 8.45 -25.28
C ASP A 87 11.29 8.29 -25.43
N SER A 88 10.83 7.09 -25.78
CA SER A 88 9.44 6.84 -26.10
C SER A 88 8.50 7.06 -24.91
N ASP A 89 8.95 6.75 -23.70
CA ASP A 89 8.13 6.87 -22.49
C ASP A 89 7.97 8.35 -22.12
N LEU A 90 9.06 9.13 -22.19
CA LEU A 90 9.02 10.57 -21.94
C LEU A 90 8.22 11.32 -23.01
N VAL A 91 8.29 10.88 -24.28
CA VAL A 91 7.43 11.39 -25.36
C VAL A 91 5.96 11.08 -25.10
N ALA A 92 5.64 9.91 -24.55
CA ALA A 92 4.26 9.55 -24.18
C ALA A 92 3.74 10.43 -23.03
N VAL A 93 4.55 10.66 -22.00
CA VAL A 93 4.19 11.55 -20.88
C VAL A 93 4.00 12.98 -21.37
N ARG A 94 4.91 13.51 -22.21
CA ARG A 94 4.74 14.82 -22.85
C ARG A 94 3.42 14.90 -23.61
N SER A 95 3.09 13.88 -24.39
CA SER A 95 1.85 13.84 -25.17
C SER A 95 0.61 13.83 -24.26
N PHE A 96 0.67 13.13 -23.13
CA PHE A 96 -0.35 13.18 -22.09
C PHE A 96 -0.53 14.59 -21.51
N LEU A 97 0.57 15.32 -21.26
CA LEU A 97 0.54 16.69 -20.73
C LEU A 97 -0.12 17.71 -21.67
N HIS A 98 -0.12 17.47 -22.98
CA HIS A 98 -0.74 18.37 -23.97
C HIS A 98 -2.26 18.16 -24.13
N ARG A 99 -2.87 17.15 -23.49
CA ARG A 99 -4.32 16.88 -23.60
C ARG A 99 -5.21 17.87 -22.83
N GLY A 100 -4.63 18.68 -21.93
CA GLY A 100 -5.36 19.70 -21.17
C GLY A 100 -6.14 19.22 -19.94
N VAL A 101 -6.29 17.91 -19.72
CA VAL A 101 -6.88 17.31 -18.50
C VAL A 101 -5.78 16.53 -17.78
N LEU A 102 -5.29 17.09 -16.67
CA LEU A 102 -4.00 16.74 -16.06
C LEU A 102 -4.12 16.31 -14.59
N GLU A 103 -5.32 16.27 -14.04
CA GLU A 103 -5.60 15.67 -12.74
C GLU A 103 -5.18 14.18 -12.76
N PRO A 104 -4.57 13.66 -11.68
CA PRO A 104 -4.35 14.27 -10.36
C PRO A 104 -3.04 15.07 -10.22
N PHE A 105 -2.30 15.35 -11.30
CA PHE A 105 -0.96 15.92 -11.24
C PHE A 105 -0.92 17.44 -11.08
N VAL A 106 -2.04 18.14 -11.35
CA VAL A 106 -2.18 19.59 -11.20
C VAL A 106 -3.50 19.94 -10.48
N PRO A 107 -3.58 21.07 -9.76
CA PRO A 107 -2.48 22.02 -9.48
C PRO A 107 -1.42 21.40 -8.56
N ARG A 108 -0.14 21.63 -8.88
CA ARG A 108 0.98 21.18 -8.04
C ARG A 108 1.15 22.14 -6.86
N TYR A 109 1.44 21.58 -5.69
CA TYR A 109 1.85 22.40 -4.55
C TYR A 109 3.29 22.87 -4.73
N THR A 110 3.50 24.19 -4.81
CA THR A 110 4.83 24.81 -4.68
C THR A 110 5.07 25.03 -3.19
N GLY A 111 5.63 24.04 -2.51
CA GLY A 111 5.94 24.19 -1.09
C GLY A 111 7.14 25.10 -0.86
N ASP A 112 7.03 26.04 0.08
CA ASP A 112 8.14 26.82 0.64
C ASP A 112 8.92 26.00 1.71
N TYR A 113 9.26 24.75 1.40
CA TYR A 113 9.97 23.85 2.32
C TYR A 113 11.49 24.08 2.31
#